data_AF-A0A1E3BIX1-F1
#
_entry.id   AF-A0A1E3BIX1-F1
#
_cell.length_a   1.000
_cell.length_b   1.000
_cell.length_c   1.000
_cell.angle_alpha   90.00
_cell.angle_beta   90.00
_cell.angle_gamma   90.00
#
_symmetry.space_group_name_H-M   'P 1'
#
loop_
_entity.id
_entity.type
_entity.pdbx_description
1 polymer ?
#
loop_
_entity_poly.entity_id
_entity_poly.type
_entity_poly.pdbx_seq_one_letter_code
_entity_poly.pdbx_strand_id
1 'polypeptide(L)'
;MSTFGTRSNSRPSSKDGPKKNIWSSMLDNVANGKRLPEKNLLILGGTPESQREFLETFSADTSEPGLSNDKRKGRIPPIANQFALGYTYQDVLDADQEDTLARVSAYLLSEPSPSFAPLLKPLLTPQSVPETLVVILLDWSDPWTWVRRLREWIRLLRQVLISLDDPTKIAMEETMVEWRDRKRAMDSSCAGAQGLTSSGGPVTIPLGSGEWDEPLGIPMCVVCQGADKIEKLEKEHGWHEEEFDFILQFMRTILLKHGASLIYMTPFLANSLQSLLHSSLGIHSLLKRQSLKHNVIDRDKILVPSNWDSWGKIRIIREGFDMEGVSTAWSIEIQDPPEPLNYNESTEETPQDATEAEDGSSAVAIFEQTIKDPKRDYSIAPPGRQQSDNKVEVETSDMQSFLAKQLEVLEKQKQEDDKDREAHQMPQMEMSPLDNNGRVNEYIGPVEYNKDGIQVDVDASLQGIKEREAKRGKEALVSSGDEKAHNQALADFFAGLVRKPQSRGSPST
;
A
#
# COMPACT_ATOMS: atom_id res chain seq x y z
N MET A 1 69.47 36.21 70.61
CA MET A 1 68.64 37.23 69.95
C MET A 1 69.38 37.77 68.73
N SER A 2 68.62 38.10 67.67
CA SER A 2 68.97 38.84 66.43
C SER A 2 70.00 38.20 65.47
N THR A 3 69.59 37.39 64.49
CA THR A 3 69.06 37.70 63.12
C THR A 3 70.15 37.92 62.07
N PHE A 4 70.38 36.88 61.25
CA PHE A 4 71.17 36.91 60.01
C PHE A 4 70.33 37.51 58.87
N GLY A 5 70.90 38.49 58.16
CA GLY A 5 70.36 39.02 56.90
C GLY A 5 71.29 38.68 55.74
N THR A 6 70.95 37.67 54.95
CA THR A 6 71.65 37.31 53.71
C THR A 6 70.90 37.89 52.52
N ARG A 7 71.56 38.80 51.78
CA ARG A 7 71.10 39.37 50.50
C ARG A 7 70.95 38.26 49.46
N SER A 8 69.75 38.08 48.90
CA SER A 8 69.50 37.21 47.76
C SER A 8 69.77 37.96 46.44
N ASN A 9 70.58 37.34 45.60
CA ASN A 9 70.90 37.80 44.25
C ASN A 9 69.75 37.41 43.32
N SER A 10 69.09 38.41 42.72
CA SER A 10 67.95 38.25 41.83
C SER A 10 68.37 37.75 40.43
N ARG A 11 68.10 36.47 40.14
CA ARG A 11 67.83 36.01 38.76
C ARG A 11 66.36 36.29 38.45
N PRO A 12 66.00 36.81 37.26
CA PRO A 12 64.61 36.90 36.86
C PRO A 12 64.12 35.47 36.59
N SER A 13 63.40 34.89 37.56
CA SER A 13 62.56 33.73 37.29
C SER A 13 61.54 34.17 36.25
N SER A 14 61.51 33.48 35.10
CA SER A 14 60.49 33.67 34.09
C SER A 14 59.13 33.60 34.77
N LYS A 15 58.30 34.60 34.47
CA LYS A 15 56.92 34.73 34.93
C LYS A 15 56.07 33.71 34.16
N ASP A 16 56.35 32.41 34.34
CA ASP A 16 55.44 31.34 33.98
C ASP A 16 54.49 31.15 35.16
N GLY A 17 53.51 32.07 35.27
CA GLY A 17 52.23 31.69 35.86
C GLY A 17 51.68 30.49 35.09
N PRO A 18 50.79 29.67 35.68
CA PRO A 18 50.31 28.45 35.03
C PRO A 18 49.85 28.85 33.64
N LYS A 19 50.55 28.37 32.60
CA LYS A 19 50.13 28.53 31.21
C LYS A 19 48.81 27.80 31.14
N LYS A 20 47.72 28.52 31.44
CA LYS A 20 46.36 28.08 31.22
C LYS A 20 46.38 27.62 29.78
N ASN A 21 46.13 26.33 29.58
CA ASN A 21 46.26 25.67 28.30
C ASN A 21 45.30 26.35 27.31
N ILE A 22 45.75 27.42 26.67
CA ILE A 22 44.96 28.20 25.71
C ILE A 22 44.49 27.26 24.60
N TRP A 23 45.35 26.30 24.23
CA TRP A 23 45.04 25.22 23.31
C TRP A 23 43.98 24.26 23.84
N SER A 24 43.93 23.92 25.13
CA SER A 24 42.83 23.11 25.65
C SER A 24 41.54 23.93 25.68
N SER A 25 41.57 25.19 26.13
CA SER A 25 40.37 26.04 26.10
C SER A 25 39.88 26.36 24.69
N MET A 26 40.78 26.43 23.71
CA MET A 26 40.43 26.69 22.32
C MET A 26 39.95 25.41 21.62
N LEU A 27 40.55 24.25 21.92
CA LEU A 27 40.03 22.95 21.50
C LEU A 27 38.71 22.62 22.18
N ASP A 28 38.53 22.95 23.46
CA ASP A 28 37.27 22.80 24.19
C ASP A 28 36.23 23.78 23.65
N ASN A 29 36.59 25.01 23.26
CA ASN A 29 35.67 25.96 22.62
C ASN A 29 35.34 25.60 21.16
N VAL A 30 36.23 24.89 20.46
CA VAL A 30 35.98 24.37 19.09
C VAL A 30 35.22 23.05 19.14
N ALA A 31 35.48 22.20 20.15
CA ALA A 31 34.72 20.98 20.43
C ALA A 31 33.33 21.29 21.00
N ASN A 32 33.20 22.36 21.80
CA ASN A 32 31.94 22.98 22.21
C ASN A 32 31.42 23.98 21.16
N GLY A 33 32.14 24.19 20.06
CA GLY A 33 31.67 25.01 18.96
C GLY A 33 30.40 24.37 18.42
N LYS A 34 29.29 25.12 18.45
CA LYS A 34 27.89 24.67 18.20
C LYS A 34 27.82 23.32 17.47
N ARG A 35 27.92 22.21 18.21
CA ARG A 35 27.59 20.89 17.65
C ARG A 35 26.11 20.97 17.34
N LEU A 36 25.76 20.86 16.06
CA LEU A 36 24.37 20.92 15.64
C LEU A 36 23.60 19.82 16.39
N PRO A 37 22.42 20.13 16.96
CA PRO A 37 21.56 19.11 17.55
C PRO A 37 21.32 17.99 16.53
N GLU A 38 21.67 16.76 16.90
CA GLU A 38 21.46 15.57 16.07
C GLU A 38 20.11 14.95 16.44
N LYS A 39 19.22 14.87 15.46
CA LYS A 39 17.88 14.28 15.58
C LYS A 39 17.79 13.04 14.68
N ASN A 40 17.07 12.02 15.10
CA ASN A 40 16.95 10.77 14.36
C ASN A 40 15.51 10.55 13.89
N LEU A 41 15.36 10.16 12.63
CA LEU A 41 14.09 9.82 12.01
C LEU A 41 14.15 8.37 11.56
N LEU A 42 13.33 7.50 12.15
CA LEU A 42 13.23 6.11 11.75
C LEU A 42 12.01 5.94 10.84
N ILE A 43 12.24 5.86 9.53
CA ILE A 43 11.22 5.74 8.48
C ILE A 43 10.98 4.26 8.20
N LEU A 44 9.76 3.79 8.46
CA LEU A 44 9.33 2.41 8.34
C LEU A 44 8.22 2.28 7.30
N GLY A 45 8.31 1.27 6.44
CA GLY A 45 7.30 0.99 5.41
C GLY A 45 7.50 1.80 4.13
N GLY A 46 6.50 1.72 3.26
CA GLY A 46 6.54 2.30 1.92
C GLY A 46 7.46 1.57 0.95
N THR A 47 7.46 2.02 -0.30
CA THR A 47 8.41 1.57 -1.32
C THR A 47 9.63 2.51 -1.34
N PRO A 48 10.75 2.12 -1.98
CA PRO A 48 11.88 3.04 -2.17
C PRO A 48 11.48 4.36 -2.83
N GLU A 49 10.49 4.33 -3.73
CA GLU A 49 9.93 5.51 -4.39
C GLU A 49 9.12 6.37 -3.41
N SER A 50 8.24 5.75 -2.62
CA SER A 50 7.39 6.49 -1.67
C SER A 50 8.22 7.09 -0.52
N GLN A 51 9.26 6.39 -0.06
CA GLN A 51 10.24 6.91 0.90
C GLN A 51 11.00 8.11 0.34
N ARG A 52 11.39 8.05 -0.94
CA ARG A 52 12.03 9.17 -1.62
C ARG A 52 11.09 10.36 -1.74
N GLU A 53 9.83 10.14 -2.12
CA GLU A 53 8.79 11.17 -2.20
C GLU A 53 8.57 11.83 -0.82
N PHE A 54 8.53 11.01 0.24
CA PHE A 54 8.43 11.51 1.62
C PHE A 54 9.60 12.44 1.96
N LEU A 55 10.84 12.02 1.67
CA LEU A 55 12.03 12.81 1.93
C LEU A 55 12.10 14.08 1.08
N GLU A 56 11.68 14.02 -0.19
CA GLU A 56 11.59 15.19 -1.08
C GLU A 56 10.55 16.19 -0.55
N THR A 57 9.40 15.71 -0.07
CA THR A 57 8.35 16.54 0.52
C THR A 57 8.80 17.14 1.85
N PHE A 58 9.49 16.36 2.70
CA PHE A 58 10.07 16.83 3.95
C PHE A 58 11.19 17.87 3.71
N SER A 59 11.94 17.74 2.61
CA SER A 59 13.02 18.66 2.23
C SER A 59 12.57 19.86 1.40
N ALA A 60 11.31 19.93 1.01
CA ALA A 60 10.83 20.95 0.08
C ALA A 60 10.97 22.35 0.67
N ASP A 61 11.63 23.24 -0.07
CA ASP A 61 11.75 24.64 0.32
C ASP A 61 10.40 25.34 0.09
N THR A 62 9.73 25.68 1.19
CA THR A 62 8.39 26.26 1.20
C THR A 62 8.39 27.80 1.21
N SER A 63 9.56 28.43 1.10
CA SER A 63 9.71 29.89 1.14
C SER A 63 9.32 30.61 -0.16
N GLU A 64 9.37 29.97 -1.33
CA GLU A 64 9.14 30.61 -2.64
C GLU A 64 8.35 29.69 -3.62
N PRO A 65 7.02 29.82 -3.71
CA PRO A 65 6.18 28.97 -4.57
C PRO A 65 6.25 29.28 -6.09
N GLY A 66 7.29 29.98 -6.58
CA GLY A 66 7.27 30.60 -7.93
C GLY A 66 8.52 30.47 -8.79
N LEU A 67 9.64 29.91 -8.29
CA LEU A 67 10.86 29.78 -9.08
C LEU A 67 11.22 28.30 -9.26
N SER A 68 11.31 27.91 -10.54
CA SER A 68 11.78 26.61 -11.02
C SER A 68 12.82 25.97 -10.10
N ASN A 69 12.47 24.79 -9.60
CA ASN A 69 13.17 23.92 -8.65
C ASN A 69 14.57 23.43 -9.10
N ASP A 70 15.20 24.09 -10.08
CA ASP A 70 16.31 23.56 -10.88
C ASP A 70 17.68 24.12 -10.47
N LYS A 71 17.73 25.26 -9.76
CA LYS A 71 19.00 25.91 -9.37
C LYS A 71 19.38 25.76 -7.91
N ARG A 72 18.48 25.25 -7.06
CA ARG A 72 18.71 25.01 -5.62
C ARG A 72 18.33 23.60 -5.18
N LYS A 73 18.38 22.61 -6.07
CA LYS A 73 18.56 21.22 -5.65
C LYS A 73 19.91 21.12 -4.94
N GLY A 74 19.96 21.51 -3.66
CA GLY A 74 20.92 20.93 -2.74
C GLY A 74 20.85 19.43 -2.98
N ARG A 75 21.99 18.81 -3.28
CA ARG A 75 22.03 17.40 -3.66
C ARG A 75 21.38 16.61 -2.52
N ILE A 76 20.13 16.20 -2.69
CA ILE A 76 19.49 15.25 -1.77
C ILE A 76 20.45 14.08 -1.71
N PRO A 77 20.99 13.73 -0.53
CA PRO A 77 21.98 12.68 -0.44
C PRO A 77 21.38 11.41 -1.02
N PRO A 78 22.16 10.65 -1.83
CA PRO A 78 21.64 9.43 -2.43
C PRO A 78 21.17 8.48 -1.33
N ILE A 79 19.98 7.92 -1.51
CA ILE A 79 19.38 7.00 -0.55
C ILE A 79 19.99 5.60 -0.77
N ALA A 80 20.60 5.05 0.27
CA ALA A 80 21.27 3.74 0.22
C ALA A 80 20.31 2.57 0.59
N ASN A 81 19.29 2.30 -0.23
CA ASN A 81 18.20 1.37 0.12
C ASN A 81 18.33 -0.09 -0.41
N GLN A 82 19.45 -0.48 -1.02
CA GLN A 82 19.46 -1.71 -1.83
C GLN A 82 19.63 -3.03 -1.06
N PHE A 83 20.31 -3.04 0.11
CA PHE A 83 20.68 -4.31 0.78
C PHE A 83 20.76 -4.25 2.32
N ALA A 84 20.47 -3.11 2.93
CA ALA A 84 20.60 -2.90 4.37
C ALA A 84 19.64 -1.80 4.84
N LEU A 85 19.82 -1.35 6.07
CA LEU A 85 19.16 -0.14 6.57
C LEU A 85 19.57 1.06 5.70
N GLY A 86 18.59 1.70 5.07
CA GLY A 86 18.80 2.92 4.31
C GLY A 86 19.23 4.06 5.21
N TYR A 87 20.09 4.94 4.71
CA TYR A 87 20.54 6.11 5.45
C TYR A 87 20.57 7.34 4.54
N THR A 88 20.09 8.45 5.06
CA THR A 88 20.29 9.79 4.52
C THR A 88 20.28 10.81 5.66
N TYR A 89 20.63 12.06 5.38
CA TYR A 89 20.58 13.12 6.38
C TYR A 89 20.13 14.43 5.74
N GLN A 90 19.58 15.31 6.56
CA GLN A 90 19.13 16.63 6.14
C GLN A 90 19.44 17.66 7.23
N ASP A 91 20.01 18.79 6.81
CA ASP A 91 20.19 19.95 7.68
C ASP A 91 18.92 20.80 7.62
N VAL A 92 18.30 21.02 8.78
CA VAL A 92 17.09 21.84 8.94
C VAL A 92 17.52 23.28 9.22
N LEU A 93 17.12 24.19 8.33
CA LEU A 93 17.40 25.62 8.45
C LEU A 93 16.28 26.34 9.21
N ASP A 94 16.60 27.47 9.82
CA ASP A 94 15.62 28.37 10.42
C ASP A 94 14.82 29.11 9.33
N ALA A 95 13.79 29.87 9.73
CA ALA A 95 12.81 30.48 8.84
C ALA A 95 13.40 31.51 7.86
N ASP A 96 14.58 32.07 8.15
CA ASP A 96 15.33 32.97 7.29
C ASP A 96 16.32 32.24 6.35
N GLN A 97 16.44 30.92 6.48
CA GLN A 97 17.37 30.07 5.76
C GLN A 97 18.86 30.36 6.02
N GLU A 98 19.20 31.13 7.06
CA GLU A 98 20.59 31.48 7.36
C GLU A 98 21.21 30.53 8.38
N ASP A 99 20.47 30.25 9.47
CA ASP A 99 20.95 29.43 10.58
C ASP A 99 20.50 27.97 10.46
N THR A 100 21.41 27.01 10.70
CA THR A 100 21.06 25.59 10.82
C THR A 100 20.59 25.29 12.24
N LEU A 101 19.34 24.84 12.38
CA LEU A 101 18.72 24.50 13.67
C LEU A 101 19.14 23.14 14.18
N ALA A 102 19.15 22.12 13.31
CA ALA A 102 19.43 20.73 13.66
C ALA A 102 19.82 19.93 12.42
N ARG A 103 20.52 18.81 12.63
CA ARG A 103 20.75 17.78 11.61
C ARG A 103 19.84 16.60 11.88
N VAL A 104 18.97 16.27 10.93
CA VAL A 104 18.08 15.11 10.99
C VAL A 104 18.71 13.96 10.21
N SER A 105 19.09 12.89 10.92
CA SER A 105 19.53 11.63 10.34
C SER A 105 18.33 10.73 10.10
N ALA A 106 18.08 10.35 8.85
CA ALA A 106 16.96 9.49 8.47
C ALA A 106 17.43 8.07 8.16
N TYR A 107 16.91 7.11 8.90
CA TYR A 107 17.13 5.67 8.74
C TYR A 107 15.89 5.05 8.10
N LEU A 108 16.05 4.27 7.03
CA LEU A 108 14.94 3.78 6.22
C LEU A 108 14.87 2.25 6.21
N LEU A 109 13.68 1.72 6.44
CA LEU A 109 13.41 0.29 6.39
C LEU A 109 12.07 0.03 5.67
N SER A 110 12.11 -0.61 4.51
CA SER A 110 10.92 -0.83 3.67
C SER A 110 10.06 -2.02 4.14
N GLU A 111 10.67 -3.08 4.68
CA GLU A 111 9.97 -4.31 5.05
C GLU A 111 10.06 -4.60 6.55
N PRO A 112 8.97 -5.06 7.20
CA PRO A 112 8.94 -5.39 8.61
C PRO A 112 9.59 -6.76 8.89
N SER A 113 10.79 -7.01 8.38
CA SER A 113 11.51 -8.27 8.61
C SER A 113 12.22 -8.26 9.97
N PRO A 114 12.02 -9.28 10.83
CA PRO A 114 12.76 -9.44 12.07
C PRO A 114 14.29 -9.52 11.88
N SER A 115 14.74 -9.88 10.68
CA SER A 115 16.17 -9.90 10.32
C SER A 115 16.85 -8.52 10.42
N PHE A 116 16.08 -7.43 10.32
CA PHE A 116 16.59 -6.07 10.46
C PHE A 116 16.54 -5.54 11.90
N ALA A 117 15.91 -6.25 12.84
CA ALA A 117 15.86 -5.86 14.26
C ALA A 117 17.25 -5.61 14.88
N PRO A 118 18.30 -6.43 14.59
CA PRO A 118 19.65 -6.17 15.09
C PRO A 118 20.29 -4.88 14.55
N LEU A 119 19.83 -4.35 13.42
CA LEU A 119 20.33 -3.09 12.86
C LEU A 119 19.73 -1.86 13.55
N LEU A 120 18.54 -1.99 14.12
CA LEU A 120 17.87 -0.91 14.84
C LEU A 120 18.41 -0.73 16.26
N LYS A 121 18.81 -1.83 16.91
CA LYS A 121 19.30 -1.81 18.30
C LYS A 121 20.47 -0.84 18.53
N PRO A 122 21.54 -0.79 17.71
CA PRO A 122 22.64 0.15 17.91
C PRO A 122 22.27 1.63 17.74
N LEU A 123 21.15 1.93 17.06
CA LEU A 123 20.68 3.30 16.86
C LEU A 123 19.94 3.85 18.08
N LEU A 124 19.41 2.96 18.92
CA LEU A 124 18.63 3.29 20.11
C LEU A 124 19.53 3.18 21.33
N THR A 125 20.00 4.33 21.79
CA THR A 125 20.86 4.50 22.95
C THR A 125 20.18 5.46 23.93
N PRO A 126 20.62 5.52 25.20
CA PRO A 126 20.00 6.42 26.17
C PRO A 126 20.04 7.90 25.75
N GLN A 127 21.03 8.28 24.93
CA GLN A 127 21.17 9.64 24.41
C GLN A 127 20.37 9.89 23.13
N SER A 128 20.18 8.88 22.29
CA SER A 128 19.49 9.03 21.00
C SER A 128 17.99 8.84 21.10
N VAL A 129 17.49 8.07 22.07
CA VAL A 129 16.05 7.80 22.27
C VAL A 129 15.22 9.09 22.40
N PRO A 130 15.59 10.08 23.25
CA PRO A 130 14.83 11.33 23.36
C PRO A 130 14.77 12.12 22.05
N GLU A 131 15.75 11.89 21.17
CA GLU A 131 15.93 12.59 19.90
C GLU A 131 15.45 11.78 18.69
N THR A 132 14.77 10.65 18.92
CA THR A 132 14.29 9.76 17.86
C THR A 132 12.77 9.90 17.67
N LEU A 133 12.35 10.01 16.41
CA LEU A 133 10.95 9.92 16.00
C LEU A 133 10.77 8.75 15.03
N VAL A 134 9.80 7.89 15.30
CA VAL A 134 9.38 6.82 14.38
C VAL A 134 8.33 7.37 13.42
N VAL A 135 8.53 7.16 12.13
CA VAL A 135 7.57 7.50 11.06
C VAL A 135 7.18 6.23 10.34
N ILE A 136 5.89 5.88 10.35
CA ILE A 136 5.35 4.74 9.58
C ILE A 136 4.66 5.30 8.34
N LEU A 137 5.10 4.85 7.16
CA LEU A 137 4.53 5.21 5.87
C LEU A 137 3.46 4.20 5.46
N LEU A 138 2.28 4.72 5.15
CA LEU A 138 1.15 4.00 4.57
C LEU A 138 0.77 4.65 3.24
N ASP A 139 0.12 3.93 2.33
CA ASP A 139 -0.31 4.48 1.03
C ASP A 139 -1.83 4.33 0.83
N TRP A 140 -2.47 5.40 0.37
CA TRP A 140 -3.86 5.42 -0.07
C TRP A 140 -4.15 4.58 -1.33
N SER A 141 -3.15 3.95 -1.95
CA SER A 141 -3.39 2.93 -2.97
C SER A 141 -4.03 1.64 -2.44
N ASP A 142 -3.81 1.34 -1.17
CA ASP A 142 -4.17 0.08 -0.54
C ASP A 142 -4.55 0.25 0.95
N PRO A 143 -5.52 1.15 1.26
CA PRO A 143 -5.99 1.44 2.62
C PRO A 143 -6.46 0.22 3.40
N TRP A 144 -6.99 -0.82 2.73
CA TRP A 144 -7.38 -2.09 3.35
C TRP A 144 -6.23 -2.83 4.04
N THR A 145 -4.96 -2.52 3.72
CA THR A 145 -3.80 -3.18 4.34
C THR A 145 -3.30 -2.48 5.61
N TRP A 146 -3.76 -1.26 5.87
CA TRP A 146 -3.12 -0.34 6.83
C TRP A 146 -2.99 -0.89 8.24
N VAL A 147 -4.08 -1.44 8.79
CA VAL A 147 -4.10 -1.96 10.17
C VAL A 147 -3.18 -3.18 10.30
N ARG A 148 -3.16 -4.07 9.31
CA ARG A 148 -2.22 -5.20 9.27
C ARG A 148 -0.77 -4.70 9.23
N ARG A 149 -0.45 -3.75 8.35
CA ARG A 149 0.91 -3.20 8.22
C ARG A 149 1.36 -2.48 9.50
N LEU A 150 0.47 -1.68 10.09
CA LEU A 150 0.76 -0.98 11.34
C LEU A 150 1.03 -1.97 12.47
N ARG A 151 0.24 -3.06 12.56
CA ARG A 151 0.47 -4.15 13.52
C ARG A 151 1.85 -4.77 13.36
N GLU A 152 2.23 -5.14 12.13
CA GLU A 152 3.53 -5.73 11.82
C GLU A 152 4.69 -4.82 12.30
N TRP A 153 4.61 -3.52 11.98
CA TRP A 153 5.62 -2.55 12.40
C TRP A 153 5.69 -2.37 13.91
N ILE A 154 4.55 -2.30 14.59
CA ILE A 154 4.51 -2.17 16.05
C ILE A 154 5.05 -3.41 16.72
N ARG A 155 4.70 -4.62 16.25
CA ARG A 155 5.26 -5.88 16.80
C ARG A 155 6.78 -5.94 16.62
N LEU A 156 7.30 -5.56 15.45
CA LEU A 156 8.75 -5.47 15.21
C LEU A 156 9.42 -4.45 16.15
N LEU A 157 8.85 -3.26 16.29
CA LEU A 157 9.36 -2.23 17.20
C LEU A 157 9.36 -2.73 18.64
N ARG A 158 8.27 -3.32 19.13
CA ARG A 158 8.18 -3.88 20.48
C ARG A 158 9.26 -4.94 20.71
N GLN A 159 9.50 -5.83 19.74
CA GLN A 159 10.58 -6.81 19.82
C GLN A 159 11.95 -6.14 20.00
N VAL A 160 12.26 -5.12 19.19
CA VAL A 160 13.52 -4.37 19.28
C VAL A 160 13.64 -3.67 20.64
N LEU A 161 12.59 -2.96 21.05
CA LEU A 161 12.56 -2.12 22.24
C LEU A 161 12.69 -2.93 23.54
N ILE A 162 12.05 -4.10 23.60
CA ILE A 162 12.19 -5.05 24.72
C ILE A 162 13.63 -5.58 24.81
N SER A 163 14.31 -5.74 23.67
CA SER A 163 15.69 -6.24 23.61
C SER A 163 16.76 -5.21 24.00
N LEU A 164 16.39 -3.95 24.23
CA LEU A 164 17.30 -2.89 24.66
C LEU A 164 17.75 -3.07 26.11
N ASP A 165 18.86 -2.43 26.44
CA ASP A 165 19.44 -2.39 27.77
C ASP A 165 18.63 -1.51 28.74
N ASP A 166 18.74 -1.81 30.02
CA ASP A 166 17.99 -1.14 31.09
C ASP A 166 18.15 0.40 31.12
N PRO A 167 19.33 1.01 30.94
CA PRO A 167 19.42 2.47 30.95
C PRO A 167 18.69 3.10 29.75
N THR A 168 18.61 2.42 28.61
CA THR A 168 17.84 2.89 27.46
C THR A 168 16.34 2.80 27.74
N LYS A 169 15.88 1.75 28.44
CA LYS A 169 14.48 1.61 28.88
C LYS A 169 14.07 2.70 29.86
N ILE A 170 14.94 3.07 30.80
CA ILE A 170 14.69 4.20 31.72
C ILE A 170 14.54 5.51 30.93
N ALA A 171 15.45 5.78 29.98
CA ALA A 171 15.36 6.96 29.13
C ALA A 171 14.06 6.99 28.30
N MET A 172 13.58 5.83 27.85
CA MET A 172 12.28 5.70 27.18
C MET A 172 11.12 6.05 28.12
N GLU A 173 11.10 5.53 29.35
CA GLU A 173 10.06 5.86 30.33
C GLU A 173 10.01 7.37 30.64
N GLU A 174 11.18 7.99 30.86
CA GLU A 174 11.30 9.44 31.07
C GLU A 174 10.77 10.22 29.85
N THR A 175 11.18 9.82 28.65
CA THR A 175 10.70 10.41 27.39
C THR A 175 9.17 10.33 27.30
N MET A 176 8.55 9.19 27.64
CA MET A 176 7.09 9.05 27.58
C MET A 176 6.35 9.91 28.60
N VAL A 177 6.91 10.11 29.80
CA VAL A 177 6.35 11.04 30.79
C VAL A 177 6.38 12.47 30.25
N GLU A 178 7.50 12.90 29.66
CA GLU A 178 7.61 14.22 29.05
C GLU A 178 6.62 14.41 27.89
N TRP A 179 6.48 13.39 27.03
CA TRP A 179 5.58 13.44 25.88
C TRP A 179 4.10 13.45 26.25
N ARG A 180 3.72 12.67 27.27
CA ARG A 180 2.38 12.71 27.87
C ARG A 180 2.04 14.11 28.40
N ASP A 181 3.04 14.79 28.96
CA ASP A 181 2.88 16.09 29.61
C ASP A 181 3.02 17.27 28.63
N ARG A 182 3.60 17.05 27.44
CA ARG A 182 3.91 18.07 26.41
C ARG A 182 2.70 18.92 26.00
N LYS A 183 1.48 18.35 25.98
CA LYS A 183 0.22 19.10 25.71
C LYS A 183 0.03 20.26 26.68
N ARG A 184 0.41 20.08 27.95
CA ARG A 184 0.22 21.07 29.02
C ARG A 184 1.11 22.30 28.83
N ALA A 185 2.23 22.18 28.11
CA ALA A 185 3.15 23.30 27.87
C ALA A 185 2.75 24.16 26.64
N MET A 186 2.16 23.54 25.61
CA MET A 186 1.77 24.23 24.38
C MET A 186 0.53 25.10 24.58
N ASP A 187 -0.46 24.63 25.34
CA ASP A 187 -1.67 25.40 25.68
C ASP A 187 -1.35 26.55 26.67
N SER A 188 -0.44 26.31 27.63
CA SER A 188 0.01 27.34 28.60
C SER A 188 0.74 28.53 27.96
N SER A 189 1.24 28.36 26.75
CA SER A 189 1.96 29.41 26.02
C SER A 189 1.12 30.04 24.88
N CYS A 190 -0.09 29.54 24.66
CA CYS A 190 -1.12 30.11 23.78
C CYS A 190 -2.07 31.04 24.55
N ALA A 191 -2.36 30.74 25.82
CA ALA A 191 -3.02 31.68 26.71
C ALA A 191 -2.01 32.77 27.11
N GLY A 192 -2.26 34.02 26.71
CA GLY A 192 -1.39 35.15 26.99
C GLY A 192 -0.91 35.19 28.44
N ALA A 193 0.36 35.53 28.63
CA ALA A 193 0.95 35.83 29.92
C ALA A 193 0.23 37.03 30.56
N GLN A 194 -0.92 36.78 31.18
CA GLN A 194 -1.67 37.65 32.08
C GLN A 194 -2.81 36.81 32.70
N GLY A 195 -2.49 36.07 33.76
CA GLY A 195 -3.47 35.22 34.43
C GLY A 195 -2.90 34.52 35.67
N LEU A 196 -2.72 35.30 36.73
CA LEU A 196 -2.57 34.91 38.14
C LEU A 196 -1.55 33.80 38.48
N THR A 197 -0.52 34.21 39.20
CA THR A 197 0.20 33.36 40.16
C THR A 197 -0.79 32.81 41.20
N SER A 198 -1.39 31.65 40.95
CA SER A 198 -2.02 30.85 41.99
C SER A 198 -1.00 29.82 42.46
N SER A 199 -0.77 29.82 43.77
CA SER A 199 0.08 28.88 44.50
C SER A 199 -0.59 27.50 44.60
N GLY A 200 -0.89 26.89 43.44
CA GLY A 200 -1.29 25.50 43.31
C GLY A 200 -0.30 24.83 42.35
N GLY A 201 0.27 23.70 42.74
CA GLY A 201 1.08 22.88 41.82
C GLY A 201 0.29 22.54 40.54
N PRO A 202 0.96 22.15 39.45
CA PRO A 202 0.30 21.86 38.18
C PRO A 202 -0.83 20.85 38.40
N VAL A 203 -2.08 21.26 38.23
CA VAL A 203 -3.25 20.38 38.34
C VAL A 203 -3.20 19.40 37.17
N THR A 204 -2.78 18.17 37.43
CA THR A 204 -2.75 17.09 36.44
C THR A 204 -4.17 16.60 36.20
N ILE A 205 -4.79 17.02 35.10
CA ILE A 205 -6.05 16.42 34.62
C ILE A 205 -5.73 14.96 34.25
N PRO A 206 -6.52 13.97 34.71
CA PRO A 206 -6.32 12.58 34.33
C PRO A 206 -6.47 12.40 32.81
N LEU A 207 -5.71 11.46 32.25
CA LEU A 207 -5.81 11.11 30.83
C LEU A 207 -7.19 10.56 30.51
N GLY A 208 -7.65 10.82 29.28
CA GLY A 208 -8.87 10.21 28.76
C GLY A 208 -8.70 8.72 28.48
N SER A 209 -9.82 7.99 28.36
CA SER A 209 -9.80 6.59 27.91
C SER A 209 -9.06 6.45 26.57
N GLY A 210 -8.20 5.45 26.45
CA GLY A 210 -7.43 5.20 25.23
C GLY A 210 -6.19 6.06 25.06
N GLU A 211 -5.98 7.12 25.86
CA GLU A 211 -4.83 8.01 25.73
C GLU A 211 -3.60 7.43 26.42
N TRP A 212 -2.56 7.09 25.65
CA TRP A 212 -1.31 6.52 26.16
C TRP A 212 -1.46 5.17 26.90
N ASP A 213 -2.44 4.35 26.52
CA ASP A 213 -2.64 3.00 27.06
C ASP A 213 -1.48 2.04 26.70
N GLU A 214 -0.93 2.16 25.49
CA GLU A 214 0.10 1.26 24.94
C GLU A 214 1.34 2.07 24.47
N PRO A 215 2.06 2.76 25.38
CA PRO A 215 3.22 3.57 25.03
C PRO A 215 4.37 2.70 24.50
N LEU A 216 4.94 3.05 23.34
CA LEU A 216 6.09 2.33 22.76
C LEU A 216 7.44 2.72 23.38
N GLY A 217 7.54 3.89 24.01
CA GLY A 217 8.78 4.43 24.58
C GLY A 217 9.53 5.41 23.68
N ILE A 218 9.12 5.51 22.41
CA ILE A 218 9.61 6.47 21.42
C ILE A 218 8.38 7.09 20.74
N PRO A 219 8.37 8.41 20.47
CA PRO A 219 7.26 9.06 19.77
C PRO A 219 7.08 8.48 18.35
N MET A 220 5.83 8.43 17.90
CA MET A 220 5.45 7.86 16.61
C MET A 220 4.57 8.83 15.80
N CYS A 221 4.77 8.83 14.49
CA CYS A 221 3.96 9.56 13.51
C CYS A 221 3.58 8.60 12.37
N VAL A 222 2.30 8.54 12.02
CA VAL A 222 1.82 7.79 10.87
C VAL A 222 1.51 8.76 9.73
N VAL A 223 2.12 8.51 8.58
CA VAL A 223 2.00 9.34 7.38
C VAL A 223 1.33 8.51 6.29
N CYS A 224 0.11 8.88 5.93
CA CYS A 224 -0.61 8.24 4.82
C CYS A 224 -0.36 9.04 3.54
N GLN A 225 0.47 8.49 2.66
CA GLN A 225 0.86 9.08 1.37
C GLN A 225 -0.24 8.89 0.32
N GLY A 226 -0.20 9.70 -0.74
CA GLY A 226 -1.09 9.53 -1.89
C GLY A 226 -2.55 9.92 -1.63
N ALA A 227 -2.82 10.88 -0.74
CA ALA A 227 -4.21 11.27 -0.42
C ALA A 227 -4.98 11.87 -1.61
N ASP A 228 -4.31 12.24 -2.70
CA ASP A 228 -4.93 12.55 -4.00
C ASP A 228 -5.66 11.35 -4.62
N LYS A 229 -5.32 10.11 -4.22
CA LYS A 229 -5.99 8.87 -4.64
C LYS A 229 -7.37 8.68 -4.00
N ILE A 230 -7.73 9.45 -2.96
CA ILE A 230 -9.06 9.39 -2.33
C ILE A 230 -10.17 9.68 -3.36
N GLU A 231 -9.99 10.71 -4.18
CA GLU A 231 -10.96 11.05 -5.24
C GLU A 231 -11.06 9.94 -6.29
N LYS A 232 -9.96 9.22 -6.54
CA LYS A 232 -9.94 8.07 -7.45
C LYS A 232 -10.72 6.88 -6.87
N LEU A 233 -10.56 6.59 -5.57
CA LEU A 233 -11.30 5.53 -4.88
C LEU A 233 -12.82 5.77 -4.91
N GLU A 234 -13.25 7.01 -4.71
CA GLU A 234 -14.67 7.39 -4.82
C GLU A 234 -15.22 7.18 -6.23
N LYS A 235 -14.49 7.62 -7.26
CA LYS A 235 -14.94 7.56 -8.66
C LYS A 235 -14.89 6.17 -9.28
N GLU A 236 -13.80 5.42 -9.04
CA GLU A 236 -13.55 4.14 -9.72
C GLU A 236 -14.08 2.95 -8.92
N HIS A 237 -14.05 3.03 -7.59
CA HIS A 237 -14.40 1.91 -6.70
C HIS A 237 -15.69 2.13 -5.92
N GLY A 238 -16.38 3.25 -6.13
CA GLY A 238 -17.69 3.52 -5.53
C GLY A 238 -17.65 3.72 -4.03
N TRP A 239 -16.47 4.06 -3.47
CA TRP A 239 -16.34 4.36 -2.05
C TRP A 239 -17.13 5.62 -1.69
N HIS A 240 -17.73 5.62 -0.51
CA HIS A 240 -18.49 6.73 0.02
C HIS A 240 -17.77 7.35 1.20
N GLU A 241 -18.32 8.46 1.71
CA GLU A 241 -17.77 9.13 2.90
C GLU A 241 -17.74 8.19 4.13
N GLU A 242 -18.59 7.15 4.13
CA GLU A 242 -18.71 6.18 5.21
C GLU A 242 -17.42 5.38 5.44
N GLU A 243 -16.81 4.92 4.35
CA GLU A 243 -15.57 4.16 4.37
C GLU A 243 -14.38 5.04 4.80
N PHE A 244 -14.34 6.29 4.31
CA PHE A 244 -13.28 7.23 4.69
C PHE A 244 -13.38 7.64 6.17
N ASP A 245 -14.58 7.92 6.66
CA ASP A 245 -14.84 8.21 8.08
C ASP A 245 -14.48 7.01 8.96
N PHE A 246 -14.84 5.78 8.54
CA PHE A 246 -14.49 4.57 9.26
C PHE A 246 -12.97 4.40 9.36
N ILE A 247 -12.23 4.56 8.25
CA ILE A 247 -10.76 4.50 8.26
C ILE A 247 -10.19 5.54 9.22
N LEU A 248 -10.69 6.78 9.16
CA LEU A 248 -10.23 7.86 10.01
C LEU A 248 -10.51 7.58 11.49
N GLN A 249 -11.71 7.13 11.84
CA GLN A 249 -12.09 6.77 13.21
C GLN A 249 -11.24 5.60 13.74
N PHE A 250 -11.03 4.57 12.91
CA PHE A 250 -10.25 3.40 13.27
C PHE A 250 -8.78 3.75 13.52
N MET A 251 -8.14 4.44 12.57
CA MET A 251 -6.75 4.88 12.69
C MET A 251 -6.55 5.81 13.88
N ARG A 252 -7.46 6.76 14.12
CA ARG A 252 -7.37 7.65 15.29
C ARG A 252 -7.50 6.89 16.60
N THR A 253 -8.38 5.89 16.68
CA THR A 253 -8.58 5.09 17.88
C THR A 253 -7.33 4.28 18.26
N ILE A 254 -6.69 3.61 17.29
CA ILE A 254 -5.48 2.82 17.56
C ILE A 254 -4.26 3.72 17.84
N LEU A 255 -4.13 4.84 17.13
CA LEU A 255 -2.99 5.76 17.32
C LEU A 255 -3.06 6.54 18.63
N LEU A 256 -4.26 6.79 19.16
CA LEU A 256 -4.46 7.41 20.46
C LEU A 256 -3.78 6.60 21.59
N LYS A 257 -3.81 5.26 21.49
CA LYS A 257 -3.18 4.35 22.46
C LYS A 257 -1.68 4.52 22.55
N HIS A 258 -1.05 4.87 21.42
CA HIS A 258 0.38 5.08 21.33
C HIS A 258 0.81 6.54 21.51
N GLY A 259 -0.14 7.48 21.65
CA GLY A 259 0.16 8.93 21.65
C GLY A 259 0.69 9.45 20.31
N ALA A 260 0.43 8.70 19.23
CA ALA A 260 0.98 8.98 17.91
C ALA A 260 0.23 10.12 17.20
N SER A 261 0.90 10.72 16.22
CA SER A 261 0.27 11.68 15.31
C SER A 261 -0.13 11.01 13.99
N LEU A 262 -1.13 11.57 13.31
CA LEU A 262 -1.60 11.10 12.00
C LEU A 262 -1.60 12.28 11.02
N ILE A 263 -1.05 12.08 9.83
CA ILE A 263 -1.10 13.08 8.75
C ILE A 263 -1.35 12.40 7.40
N TYR A 264 -2.25 12.98 6.62
CA TYR A 264 -2.41 12.62 5.21
C TYR A 264 -1.55 13.55 4.37
N MET A 265 -0.71 12.95 3.55
CA MET A 265 0.23 13.65 2.71
C MET A 265 -0.27 13.66 1.27
N THR A 266 -0.29 14.86 0.70
CA THR A 266 -0.23 15.08 -0.74
C THR A 266 1.06 15.83 -1.07
N PRO A 267 1.59 15.74 -2.30
CA PRO A 267 2.84 16.41 -2.69
C PRO A 267 2.87 17.93 -2.44
N PHE A 268 1.70 18.58 -2.33
CA PHE A 268 1.57 20.02 -2.15
C PHE A 268 1.45 20.47 -0.67
N LEU A 269 1.40 19.54 0.30
CA LEU A 269 1.19 19.85 1.72
C LEU A 269 2.47 19.75 2.58
N ALA A 270 3.63 20.02 1.98
CA ALA A 270 4.94 19.95 2.64
C ALA A 270 5.02 20.74 3.96
N ASN A 271 4.40 21.93 4.02
CA ASN A 271 4.40 22.81 5.19
C ASN A 271 3.86 22.15 6.47
N SER A 272 2.75 21.43 6.35
CA SER A 272 2.09 20.79 7.51
C SER A 272 2.92 19.63 8.02
N LEU A 273 3.50 18.85 7.11
CA LEU A 273 4.40 17.74 7.43
C LEU A 273 5.66 18.23 8.15
N GLN A 274 6.35 19.22 7.56
CA GLN A 274 7.57 19.81 8.15
C GLN A 274 7.28 20.35 9.54
N SER A 275 6.20 21.12 9.70
CA SER A 275 5.81 21.67 11.00
C SER A 275 5.55 20.58 12.02
N LEU A 276 4.85 19.50 11.63
CA LEU A 276 4.56 18.36 12.51
C LEU A 276 5.85 17.64 12.93
N LEU A 277 6.71 17.28 11.97
CA LEU A 277 7.92 16.51 12.24
C LEU A 277 8.95 17.34 13.03
N HIS A 278 9.14 18.62 12.68
CA HIS A 278 10.02 19.52 13.43
C HIS A 278 9.52 19.70 14.86
N SER A 279 8.22 19.95 15.06
CA SER A 279 7.62 20.05 16.39
C SER A 279 7.75 18.73 17.18
N SER A 280 7.64 17.59 16.51
CA SER A 280 7.79 16.28 17.16
C SER A 280 9.24 16.04 17.60
N LEU A 281 10.22 16.35 16.75
CA LEU A 281 11.66 16.26 17.05
C LEU A 281 12.18 17.35 18.00
N GLY A 282 11.31 18.22 18.52
CA GLY A 282 11.70 19.33 19.39
C GLY A 282 12.58 20.37 18.68
N ILE A 283 12.49 20.46 17.36
CA ILE A 283 13.16 21.48 16.54
C ILE A 283 12.25 22.71 16.53
N HIS A 284 12.71 23.79 17.13
CA HIS A 284 11.96 25.04 17.22
C HIS A 284 12.70 26.13 16.45
N SER A 285 11.99 26.78 15.53
CA SER A 285 12.47 27.98 14.87
C SER A 285 12.62 29.11 15.88
N LEU A 286 13.75 29.83 15.82
CA LEU A 286 14.01 30.97 16.70
C LEU A 286 13.27 32.23 16.24
N LEU A 287 12.83 32.23 14.97
CA LEU A 287 12.22 33.37 14.30
C LEU A 287 10.71 33.24 14.16
N LYS A 288 10.20 32.01 13.99
CA LYS A 288 8.78 31.74 13.73
C LYS A 288 8.25 30.68 14.66
N ARG A 289 7.26 31.07 15.48
CA ARG A 289 6.48 30.09 16.23
C ARG A 289 5.52 29.38 15.29
N GLN A 290 5.82 28.13 14.94
CA GLN A 290 4.93 27.28 14.15
C GLN A 290 3.81 26.74 15.05
N SER A 291 2.56 27.06 14.71
CA SER A 291 1.38 26.45 15.33
C SER A 291 0.84 25.35 14.41
N LEU A 292 0.62 24.16 14.97
CA LEU A 292 0.00 23.05 14.25
C LEU A 292 -1.52 23.27 14.20
N LYS A 293 -2.06 23.44 13.00
CA LYS A 293 -3.50 23.55 12.79
C LYS A 293 -4.07 22.17 12.48
N HIS A 294 -4.65 21.52 13.48
CA HIS A 294 -5.36 20.25 13.31
C HIS A 294 -6.45 20.37 12.25
N ASN A 295 -6.68 19.28 11.52
CA ASN A 295 -7.76 19.16 10.56
C ASN A 295 -8.26 17.73 10.54
N VAL A 296 -9.56 17.56 10.76
CA VAL A 296 -10.25 16.26 10.68
C VAL A 296 -11.49 16.35 9.79
N ILE A 297 -11.64 17.46 9.06
CA ILE A 297 -12.82 17.79 8.27
C ILE A 297 -12.51 17.61 6.78
N ASP A 298 -11.41 18.17 6.29
CA ASP A 298 -11.03 17.96 4.89
C ASP A 298 -10.36 16.59 4.73
N ARG A 299 -11.07 15.66 4.09
CA ARG A 299 -10.67 14.25 3.93
C ARG A 299 -9.29 14.04 3.30
N ASP A 300 -8.85 14.94 2.43
CA ASP A 300 -7.54 14.88 1.75
C ASP A 300 -6.42 15.62 2.52
N LYS A 301 -6.75 16.31 3.62
CA LYS A 301 -5.82 17.15 4.39
C LYS A 301 -5.92 16.89 5.89
N ILE A 302 -6.07 15.64 6.27
CA ILE A 302 -6.14 15.25 7.69
C ILE A 302 -4.81 15.51 8.37
N LEU A 303 -4.86 16.18 9.51
CA LEU A 303 -3.75 16.41 10.42
C LEU A 303 -4.23 16.28 11.86
N VAL A 304 -3.75 15.26 12.55
CA VAL A 304 -4.00 14.99 13.97
C VAL A 304 -2.65 15.03 14.70
N PRO A 305 -2.32 16.16 15.35
CA PRO A 305 -1.12 16.26 16.18
C PRO A 305 -1.20 15.33 17.39
N SER A 306 -0.04 14.88 17.89
CA SER A 306 0.04 14.12 19.15
C SER A 306 -0.64 14.88 20.29
N ASN A 307 -1.33 14.15 21.16
CA ASN A 307 -2.09 14.67 22.29
C ASN A 307 -3.29 15.59 21.96
N TRP A 308 -3.64 15.84 20.70
CA TRP A 308 -4.83 16.64 20.37
C TRP A 308 -6.13 15.85 20.51
N ASP A 309 -6.10 14.58 20.13
CA ASP A 309 -7.28 13.74 19.98
C ASP A 309 -7.88 13.26 21.32
N SER A 310 -9.10 12.72 21.30
CA SER A 310 -9.74 12.02 22.43
C SER A 310 -10.96 11.22 21.95
N TRP A 311 -11.39 10.20 22.70
CA TRP A 311 -12.59 9.40 22.35
C TRP A 311 -13.83 10.25 22.06
N GLY A 312 -14.04 11.33 22.83
CA GLY A 312 -15.14 12.27 22.58
C GLY A 312 -15.10 12.90 21.19
N LYS A 313 -13.91 13.23 20.66
CA LYS A 313 -13.77 13.82 19.31
C LYS A 313 -13.91 12.77 18.21
N ILE A 314 -13.45 11.55 18.44
CA ILE A 314 -13.54 10.45 17.46
C ILE A 314 -14.99 10.02 17.29
N ARG A 315 -15.75 9.92 18.40
CA ARG A 315 -17.16 9.51 18.40
C ARG A 315 -18.08 10.43 17.59
N ILE A 316 -17.73 11.71 17.48
CA ILE A 316 -18.58 12.72 16.83
C ILE A 316 -18.54 12.62 15.29
N ILE A 317 -17.50 12.03 14.70
CA ILE A 317 -17.40 11.92 13.23
C ILE A 317 -18.61 11.16 12.68
N ARG A 318 -18.86 9.96 13.21
CA ARG A 318 -19.93 9.08 12.77
C ARG A 318 -20.43 8.22 13.93
N GLU A 319 -21.75 8.08 14.03
CA GLU A 319 -22.41 7.23 15.01
C GLU A 319 -22.23 5.74 14.68
N GLY A 320 -22.29 4.88 15.70
CA GLY A 320 -22.22 3.42 15.52
C GLY A 320 -20.80 2.82 15.48
N PHE A 321 -19.74 3.63 15.60
CA PHE A 321 -18.38 3.12 15.69
C PHE A 321 -18.03 2.63 17.12
N ASP A 322 -17.71 1.34 17.25
CA ASP A 322 -17.30 0.72 18.51
C ASP A 322 -15.81 0.97 18.83
N MET A 323 -15.52 2.14 19.39
CA MET A 323 -14.16 2.51 19.79
C MET A 323 -13.58 1.61 20.90
N GLU A 324 -14.43 1.11 21.81
CA GLU A 324 -13.96 0.36 22.98
C GLU A 324 -13.58 -1.07 22.57
N GLY A 325 -14.38 -1.71 21.73
CA GLY A 325 -14.05 -2.97 21.08
C GLY A 325 -12.77 -2.87 20.26
N VAL A 326 -12.66 -1.85 19.38
CA VAL A 326 -11.45 -1.64 18.56
C VAL A 326 -10.21 -1.39 19.42
N SER A 327 -10.31 -0.54 20.45
CA SER A 327 -9.22 -0.27 21.39
C SER A 327 -8.74 -1.55 22.07
N THR A 328 -9.68 -2.35 22.60
CA THR A 328 -9.37 -3.59 23.32
C THR A 328 -8.77 -4.63 22.40
N ALA A 329 -9.37 -4.85 21.24
CA ALA A 329 -8.87 -5.77 20.22
C ALA A 329 -7.45 -5.39 19.77
N TRP A 330 -7.15 -4.09 19.61
CA TRP A 330 -5.81 -3.63 19.27
C TRP A 330 -4.77 -3.93 20.36
N SER A 331 -5.14 -3.77 21.63
CA SER A 331 -4.23 -4.12 22.75
C SER A 331 -3.86 -5.59 22.76
N ILE A 332 -4.78 -6.49 22.36
CA ILE A 332 -4.51 -7.93 22.24
C ILE A 332 -3.62 -8.19 21.02
N GLU A 333 -3.99 -7.60 19.88
CA GLU A 333 -3.34 -7.82 18.58
C GLU A 333 -1.83 -7.50 18.61
N ILE A 334 -1.39 -6.45 19.32
CA ILE A 334 0.02 -6.03 19.32
C ILE A 334 0.93 -6.83 20.27
N GLN A 335 0.39 -7.80 21.03
CA GLN A 335 1.18 -8.56 22.02
C GLN A 335 2.04 -9.67 21.41
N ASP A 336 1.59 -10.26 20.31
CA ASP A 336 2.29 -11.37 19.68
C ASP A 336 3.63 -10.94 19.05
N PRO A 337 4.61 -11.85 18.92
CA PRO A 337 5.85 -11.58 18.22
C PRO A 337 5.61 -11.29 16.71
N PRO A 338 6.55 -10.61 16.03
CA PRO A 338 6.43 -10.37 14.61
C PRO A 338 6.49 -11.68 13.82
N GLU A 339 5.59 -11.80 12.84
CA GLU A 339 5.50 -12.97 11.96
C GLU A 339 6.70 -12.98 10.98
N PRO A 340 7.33 -14.14 10.73
CA PRO A 340 8.36 -14.25 9.70
C PRO A 340 7.76 -13.99 8.32
N LEU A 341 8.48 -13.25 7.47
CA LEU A 341 8.10 -13.00 6.07
C LEU A 341 8.27 -14.28 5.23
N ASN A 342 7.33 -15.23 5.33
CA ASN A 342 7.30 -16.39 4.44
C ASN A 342 6.70 -15.99 3.10
N TYR A 343 7.55 -15.63 2.14
CA TYR A 343 7.15 -15.34 0.76
C TYR A 343 6.67 -16.58 -0.04
N ASN A 344 6.79 -17.80 0.52
CA ASN A 344 6.49 -19.07 -0.16
C ASN A 344 5.50 -19.98 0.58
N GLU A 345 4.81 -19.49 1.60
CA GLU A 345 3.68 -20.22 2.20
C GLU A 345 2.43 -19.37 2.04
N SER A 346 1.58 -19.79 1.11
CA SER A 346 0.14 -19.63 1.30
C SER A 346 -0.19 -20.10 2.71
N THR A 347 -0.87 -19.23 3.45
CA THR A 347 -1.27 -19.32 4.84
C THR A 347 -1.99 -20.63 5.18
N GLU A 348 -1.26 -21.72 5.44
CA GLU A 348 -1.82 -22.96 6.01
C GLU A 348 -0.75 -23.72 6.83
N GLU A 349 -0.30 -23.13 7.94
CA GLU A 349 0.02 -23.93 9.13
C GLU A 349 -0.42 -23.13 10.37
N THR A 350 -1.71 -23.19 10.66
CA THR A 350 -2.21 -22.95 12.01
C THR A 350 -1.57 -24.00 12.92
N PRO A 351 -0.86 -23.62 14.00
CA PRO A 351 -0.53 -24.58 15.05
C PRO A 351 -1.86 -25.13 15.57
N GLN A 352 -2.09 -26.43 15.42
CA GLN A 352 -3.32 -27.13 15.84
C GLN A 352 -3.54 -27.18 17.36
N ASP A 353 -3.01 -26.21 18.13
CA ASP A 353 -3.13 -26.14 19.59
C ASP A 353 -3.43 -24.71 20.08
N ALA A 354 -4.24 -23.96 19.33
CA ALA A 354 -4.94 -22.80 19.85
C ALA A 354 -6.44 -23.01 19.62
N THR A 355 -7.14 -23.26 20.72
CA THR A 355 -8.59 -23.30 20.85
C THR A 355 -9.31 -22.32 19.93
N GLU A 356 -10.32 -22.82 19.22
CA GLU A 356 -11.35 -22.07 18.49
C GLU A 356 -11.66 -20.73 19.18
N ALA A 357 -11.13 -19.63 18.66
CA ALA A 357 -11.56 -18.29 19.04
C ALA A 357 -12.71 -17.90 18.10
N GLU A 358 -13.93 -17.97 18.64
CA GLU A 358 -15.13 -17.42 18.01
C GLU A 358 -14.92 -15.94 17.60
N ASP A 359 -15.50 -15.58 16.45
CA ASP A 359 -16.14 -14.30 16.13
C ASP A 359 -15.40 -12.98 16.48
N GLY A 360 -14.88 -12.26 15.48
CA GLY A 360 -14.63 -10.82 15.58
C GLY A 360 -13.59 -10.32 16.59
N SER A 361 -12.70 -11.17 17.11
CA SER A 361 -11.75 -10.79 18.18
C SER A 361 -10.54 -9.97 17.72
N SER A 362 -10.20 -9.97 16.43
CA SER A 362 -9.02 -9.28 15.90
C SER A 362 -9.36 -7.89 15.34
N ALA A 363 -8.59 -6.87 15.75
CA ALA A 363 -8.72 -5.51 15.23
C ALA A 363 -8.46 -5.46 13.71
N VAL A 364 -7.51 -6.25 13.22
CA VAL A 364 -7.21 -6.38 11.79
C VAL A 364 -8.43 -6.95 11.05
N ALA A 365 -9.03 -8.00 11.58
CA ALA A 365 -10.20 -8.63 10.98
C ALA A 365 -11.39 -7.66 10.90
N ILE A 366 -11.68 -6.92 11.99
CA ILE A 366 -12.76 -5.92 12.01
C ILE A 366 -12.56 -4.86 10.92
N PHE A 367 -11.32 -4.36 10.78
CA PHE A 367 -10.99 -3.36 9.77
C PHE A 367 -11.15 -3.89 8.35
N GLU A 368 -10.60 -5.07 8.05
CA GLU A 368 -10.59 -5.65 6.69
C GLU A 368 -11.93 -6.22 6.25
N GLN A 369 -12.79 -6.62 7.19
CA GLN A 369 -14.17 -6.97 6.90
C GLN A 369 -14.96 -5.75 6.40
N THR A 370 -14.64 -4.57 6.93
CA THR A 370 -15.30 -3.31 6.58
C THR A 370 -14.68 -2.67 5.35
N ILE A 371 -13.35 -2.61 5.29
CA ILE A 371 -12.58 -2.00 4.21
C ILE A 371 -11.95 -3.11 3.35
N LYS A 372 -12.61 -3.44 2.24
CA LYS A 372 -12.22 -4.52 1.34
C LYS A 372 -11.38 -4.02 0.16
N ASP A 373 -10.57 -4.92 -0.38
CA ASP A 373 -9.79 -4.65 -1.60
C ASP A 373 -10.71 -4.64 -2.83
N PRO A 374 -10.88 -3.48 -3.52
CA PRO A 374 -11.73 -3.38 -4.69
C PRO A 374 -11.27 -4.29 -5.85
N LYS A 375 -9.99 -4.66 -5.91
CA LYS A 375 -9.46 -5.55 -6.96
C LYS A 375 -9.95 -6.98 -6.80
N ARG A 376 -10.27 -7.41 -5.57
CA ARG A 376 -10.84 -8.74 -5.32
C ARG A 376 -12.26 -8.84 -5.86
N ASP A 377 -13.03 -7.75 -5.82
CA ASP A 377 -14.43 -7.72 -6.28
C ASP A 377 -14.60 -7.81 -7.81
N TYR A 378 -13.60 -7.39 -8.61
CA TYR A 378 -13.63 -7.57 -10.07
C TYR A 378 -13.37 -9.02 -10.53
N SER A 379 -13.02 -9.92 -9.61
CA SER A 379 -12.90 -11.34 -9.89
C SER A 379 -14.30 -11.99 -9.87
N ILE A 380 -15.17 -11.61 -10.81
CA ILE A 380 -16.47 -12.26 -10.99
C ILE A 380 -16.23 -13.74 -11.30
N ALA A 381 -16.44 -14.58 -10.29
CA ALA A 381 -16.46 -16.02 -10.42
C ALA A 381 -17.58 -16.41 -11.41
N PRO A 382 -17.32 -17.30 -12.40
CA PRO A 382 -18.38 -17.90 -13.20
C PRO A 382 -19.35 -18.65 -12.27
N PRO A 383 -20.67 -18.63 -12.51
CA PRO A 383 -21.62 -19.32 -11.68
C PRO A 383 -21.40 -20.84 -11.81
N GLY A 384 -20.92 -21.48 -10.74
CA GLY A 384 -20.74 -22.93 -10.69
C GLY A 384 -19.55 -23.47 -9.88
N ARG A 385 -18.65 -22.61 -9.39
CA ARG A 385 -17.55 -23.07 -8.53
C ARG A 385 -17.98 -23.11 -7.07
N GLN A 386 -18.25 -24.32 -6.56
CA GLN A 386 -18.29 -24.58 -5.13
C GLN A 386 -16.98 -24.09 -4.49
N GLN A 387 -17.15 -23.39 -3.38
CA GLN A 387 -16.14 -22.94 -2.41
C GLN A 387 -14.75 -23.56 -2.59
N SER A 388 -13.82 -22.77 -3.10
CA SER A 388 -12.39 -22.89 -2.78
C SER A 388 -11.78 -21.51 -2.90
N ASP A 389 -11.41 -20.96 -1.75
CA ASP A 389 -10.72 -19.69 -1.57
C ASP A 389 -9.39 -19.68 -2.34
N ASN A 390 -9.12 -18.55 -3.01
CA ASN A 390 -7.79 -18.05 -3.40
C ASN A 390 -6.73 -19.02 -3.94
N LYS A 391 -7.11 -20.04 -4.73
CA LYS A 391 -6.16 -20.84 -5.51
C LYS A 391 -6.21 -20.44 -6.99
N VAL A 392 -5.24 -19.65 -7.45
CA VAL A 392 -5.02 -19.40 -8.89
C VAL A 392 -4.48 -20.67 -9.58
N GLU A 393 -3.91 -21.59 -8.81
CA GLU A 393 -3.48 -22.88 -9.29
C GLU A 393 -4.65 -23.86 -9.28
N VAL A 394 -5.07 -24.28 -10.47
CA VAL A 394 -5.87 -25.49 -10.60
C VAL A 394 -4.96 -26.63 -10.18
N GLU A 395 -5.21 -27.23 -9.01
CA GLU A 395 -4.62 -28.52 -8.67
C GLU A 395 -5.01 -29.53 -9.74
N THR A 396 -4.10 -29.76 -10.68
CA THR A 396 -4.26 -30.83 -11.65
C THR A 396 -4.09 -32.13 -10.89
N SER A 397 -5.11 -32.99 -10.92
CA SER A 397 -4.92 -34.37 -10.48
C SER A 397 -3.74 -34.98 -11.23
N ASP A 398 -2.87 -35.70 -10.52
CA ASP A 398 -1.77 -36.43 -11.15
C ASP A 398 -2.31 -37.31 -12.31
N MET A 399 -1.61 -37.25 -13.45
CA MET A 399 -2.08 -37.86 -14.70
C MET A 399 -2.25 -39.37 -14.57
N GLN A 400 -1.39 -40.03 -13.79
CA GLN A 400 -1.47 -41.48 -13.60
C GLN A 400 -2.70 -41.86 -12.79
N SER A 401 -3.01 -41.11 -11.74
CA SER A 401 -4.21 -41.33 -10.93
C SER A 401 -5.51 -40.97 -11.65
N PHE A 402 -5.50 -39.99 -12.56
CA PHE A 402 -6.63 -39.73 -13.46
C PHE A 402 -6.84 -40.87 -14.47
N LEU A 403 -5.78 -41.31 -15.14
CA LEU A 403 -5.85 -42.38 -16.14
C LEU A 403 -6.25 -43.72 -15.52
N ALA A 404 -5.78 -44.03 -14.31
CA ALA A 404 -6.19 -45.22 -13.58
C ALA A 404 -7.71 -45.25 -13.32
N LYS A 405 -8.29 -44.11 -12.90
CA LYS A 405 -9.74 -43.99 -12.72
C LYS A 405 -10.51 -44.16 -14.03
N GLN A 406 -10.00 -43.61 -15.14
CA GLN A 406 -10.65 -43.78 -16.45
C GLN A 406 -10.55 -45.21 -16.98
N LEU A 407 -9.44 -45.90 -16.71
CA LEU A 407 -9.28 -47.30 -17.09
C LEU A 407 -10.29 -48.20 -16.38
N GLU A 408 -10.54 -47.97 -15.09
CA GLU A 408 -11.56 -48.70 -14.33
C GLU A 408 -12.97 -48.48 -14.91
N VAL A 409 -13.29 -47.25 -15.32
CA VAL A 409 -14.56 -46.93 -15.99
C VAL A 409 -14.67 -47.65 -17.34
N LEU A 410 -13.60 -47.68 -18.14
CA LEU A 410 -13.57 -48.36 -19.43
C LEU A 410 -13.67 -49.88 -19.29
N GLU A 411 -13.03 -50.48 -18.28
CA GLU A 411 -13.19 -51.90 -17.99
C GLU A 411 -14.62 -52.24 -17.59
N LYS A 412 -15.28 -51.37 -16.82
CA LYS A 412 -16.68 -51.54 -16.47
C LYS A 412 -17.60 -51.44 -17.69
N GLN A 413 -17.40 -50.44 -18.55
CA GLN A 413 -18.15 -50.30 -19.79
C GLN A 413 -17.92 -51.48 -20.74
N LYS A 414 -16.68 -51.95 -20.86
CA LYS A 414 -16.36 -53.14 -21.65
C LYS A 414 -17.08 -54.38 -21.12
N GLN A 415 -17.13 -54.57 -19.80
CA GLN A 415 -17.87 -55.67 -19.19
C GLN A 415 -19.39 -55.55 -19.41
N GLU A 416 -19.92 -54.33 -19.44
CA GLU A 416 -21.32 -54.06 -19.75
C GLU A 416 -21.62 -54.36 -21.22
N ASP A 417 -20.77 -53.90 -22.14
CA ASP A 417 -20.86 -54.20 -23.58
C ASP A 417 -20.71 -55.70 -23.87
N ASP A 418 -19.77 -56.39 -23.22
CA ASP A 418 -19.57 -57.83 -23.39
C ASP A 418 -20.80 -58.60 -22.86
N LYS A 419 -21.39 -58.17 -21.73
CA LYS A 419 -22.64 -58.74 -21.21
C LYS A 419 -23.83 -58.44 -22.12
N ASP A 420 -23.92 -57.24 -22.67
CA ASP A 420 -24.97 -56.88 -23.62
C ASP A 420 -24.82 -57.65 -24.93
N ARG A 421 -23.59 -57.91 -25.37
CA ARG A 421 -23.27 -58.73 -26.55
C ARG A 421 -23.52 -60.22 -26.31
N GLU A 422 -23.34 -60.71 -25.09
CA GLU A 422 -23.72 -62.08 -24.70
C GLU A 422 -25.24 -62.23 -24.54
N ALA A 423 -25.92 -61.19 -24.06
CA ALA A 423 -27.38 -61.14 -23.95
C ALA A 423 -28.07 -60.98 -25.32
N HIS A 424 -27.44 -60.25 -26.25
CA HIS A 424 -27.89 -60.09 -27.63
C HIS A 424 -27.04 -60.94 -28.57
N GLN A 425 -27.44 -62.21 -28.77
CA GLN A 425 -26.97 -62.96 -29.94
C GLN A 425 -27.32 -62.18 -31.21
N MET A 426 -26.33 -61.47 -31.78
CA MET A 426 -26.50 -60.86 -33.09
C MET A 426 -26.71 -61.99 -34.12
N PRO A 427 -27.68 -61.87 -35.03
CA PRO A 427 -27.78 -62.79 -36.16
C PRO A 427 -26.50 -62.65 -36.99
N GLN A 428 -25.87 -63.79 -37.28
CA GLN A 428 -24.66 -63.89 -38.07
C GLN A 428 -24.91 -63.26 -39.45
N MET A 429 -24.42 -62.03 -39.67
CA MET A 429 -24.47 -61.38 -40.98
C MET A 429 -23.44 -62.05 -41.88
N GLU A 430 -23.91 -62.95 -42.75
CA GLU A 430 -23.14 -63.41 -43.90
C GLU A 430 -22.80 -62.23 -44.80
N MET A 431 -21.52 -62.11 -45.12
CA MET A 431 -20.97 -61.14 -46.05
C MET A 431 -21.45 -61.44 -47.47
N SER A 432 -22.54 -60.79 -47.89
CA SER A 432 -22.96 -60.74 -49.30
C SER A 432 -22.29 -59.55 -50.00
N PRO A 433 -21.61 -59.72 -51.15
CA PRO A 433 -20.97 -58.63 -51.86
C PRO A 433 -22.00 -57.82 -52.66
N LEU A 434 -21.84 -56.48 -52.63
CA LEU A 434 -22.39 -55.48 -53.56
C LEU A 434 -23.92 -55.46 -53.75
N ASP A 435 -24.56 -54.50 -53.08
CA ASP A 435 -25.61 -53.60 -53.59
C ASP A 435 -26.57 -53.23 -52.45
N ASN A 436 -26.21 -52.24 -51.63
CA ASN A 436 -27.20 -51.65 -50.73
C ASN A 436 -26.84 -50.23 -50.23
N ASN A 437 -26.75 -49.27 -51.14
CA ASN A 437 -26.71 -47.85 -50.78
C ASN A 437 -28.09 -47.28 -50.37
N GLY A 438 -29.15 -48.09 -50.37
CA GLY A 438 -30.53 -47.65 -50.08
C GLY A 438 -30.96 -47.78 -48.62
N ARG A 439 -30.26 -48.58 -47.81
CA ARG A 439 -30.76 -48.99 -46.47
C ARG A 439 -30.23 -48.17 -45.30
N VAL A 440 -29.25 -47.29 -45.53
CA VAL A 440 -28.67 -46.43 -44.48
C VAL A 440 -29.59 -45.24 -44.16
N ASN A 441 -30.46 -44.83 -45.10
CA ASN A 441 -31.38 -43.70 -44.93
C ASN A 441 -32.65 -44.01 -44.13
N GLU A 442 -32.95 -45.27 -43.79
CA GLU A 442 -34.15 -45.60 -43.00
C GLU A 442 -33.93 -45.41 -41.48
N TYR A 443 -32.69 -45.30 -41.02
CA TYR A 443 -32.34 -45.18 -39.59
C TYR A 443 -31.82 -43.80 -39.18
N ILE A 444 -31.52 -42.92 -40.15
CA ILE A 444 -31.02 -41.58 -39.91
C ILE A 444 -32.13 -40.61 -40.31
N GLY A 445 -32.69 -39.90 -39.33
CA GLY A 445 -33.68 -38.84 -39.57
C GLY A 445 -33.14 -37.73 -40.49
N PRO A 446 -34.01 -36.90 -41.08
CA PRO A 446 -33.60 -35.87 -42.03
C PRO A 446 -32.54 -34.94 -41.43
N VAL A 447 -31.43 -34.76 -42.16
CA VAL A 447 -30.29 -33.95 -41.73
C VAL A 447 -30.58 -32.49 -42.10
N GLU A 448 -31.02 -31.71 -41.12
CA GLU A 448 -31.25 -30.27 -41.27
C GLU A 448 -30.00 -29.47 -40.88
N TYR A 449 -29.60 -28.52 -41.72
CA TYR A 449 -28.48 -27.61 -41.42
C TYR A 449 -29.00 -26.17 -41.34
N ASN A 450 -28.69 -25.46 -40.24
CA ASN A 450 -29.06 -24.06 -40.06
C ASN A 450 -27.94 -23.16 -40.60
N LYS A 451 -28.22 -22.44 -41.68
CA LYS A 451 -27.30 -21.45 -42.25
C LYS A 451 -27.97 -20.08 -42.21
N ASP A 452 -27.39 -19.14 -41.47
CA ASP A 452 -27.84 -17.76 -41.33
C ASP A 452 -29.31 -17.60 -40.85
N GLY A 453 -29.79 -18.51 -39.99
CA GLY A 453 -31.13 -18.45 -39.39
C GLY A 453 -32.24 -19.07 -40.24
N ILE A 454 -31.88 -19.72 -41.36
CA ILE A 454 -32.80 -20.46 -42.23
C ILE A 454 -32.46 -21.94 -42.13
N GLN A 455 -33.46 -22.76 -41.78
CA GLN A 455 -33.36 -24.22 -41.83
C GLN A 455 -33.36 -24.66 -43.30
N VAL A 456 -32.28 -25.28 -43.74
CA VAL A 456 -32.13 -25.77 -45.12
C VAL A 456 -32.03 -27.29 -45.08
N ASP A 457 -32.96 -27.94 -45.77
CA ASP A 457 -32.93 -29.38 -46.03
C ASP A 457 -31.81 -29.69 -47.03
N VAL A 458 -30.82 -30.46 -46.58
CA VAL A 458 -29.62 -30.81 -47.32
C VAL A 458 -29.96 -31.72 -48.51
N ASP A 459 -30.95 -32.61 -48.35
CA ASP A 459 -31.35 -33.55 -49.40
C ASP A 459 -32.08 -32.83 -50.54
N ALA A 460 -32.91 -31.84 -50.22
CA ALA A 460 -33.57 -30.99 -51.20
C ALA A 460 -32.55 -30.15 -52.00
N SER A 461 -31.53 -29.62 -51.32
CA SER A 461 -30.45 -28.87 -51.99
C SER A 461 -29.61 -29.76 -52.92
N LEU A 462 -29.29 -30.98 -52.49
CA LEU A 462 -28.55 -31.95 -53.31
C LEU A 462 -29.34 -32.40 -54.54
N GLN A 463 -30.64 -32.65 -54.40
CA GLN A 463 -31.50 -32.95 -55.55
C GLN A 463 -31.56 -31.78 -56.53
N GLY A 464 -31.70 -30.55 -56.03
CA GLY A 464 -31.68 -29.35 -56.87
C GLY A 464 -30.36 -29.15 -57.62
N ILE A 465 -29.21 -29.46 -56.99
CA ILE A 465 -27.91 -29.43 -57.65
C ILE A 465 -27.81 -30.52 -58.71
N LYS A 466 -28.25 -31.74 -58.40
CA LYS A 466 -28.22 -32.88 -59.33
C LYS A 466 -29.11 -32.66 -60.56
N GLU A 467 -30.28 -32.05 -60.37
CA GLU A 467 -31.17 -31.67 -61.48
C GLU A 467 -30.57 -30.55 -62.34
N ARG A 468 -29.87 -29.59 -61.70
CA ARG A 468 -29.17 -28.50 -62.39
C ARG A 468 -27.97 -29.02 -63.19
N GLU A 469 -27.23 -29.99 -62.67
CA GLU A 469 -26.16 -30.66 -63.41
C GLU A 469 -26.69 -31.56 -64.54
N ALA A 470 -27.83 -32.23 -64.33
CA ALA A 470 -28.49 -33.01 -65.40
C ALA A 470 -29.01 -32.12 -66.54
N LYS A 471 -29.46 -30.90 -66.24
CA LYS A 471 -29.79 -29.88 -67.26
C LYS A 471 -28.55 -29.33 -67.95
N ARG A 472 -27.46 -29.07 -67.21
CA ARG A 472 -26.17 -28.62 -67.76
C ARG A 472 -25.55 -29.64 -68.70
N GLY A 473 -25.71 -30.95 -68.43
CA GLY A 473 -25.29 -32.02 -69.33
C GLY A 473 -26.11 -32.14 -70.63
N LYS A 474 -27.35 -31.63 -70.64
CA LYS A 474 -28.21 -31.59 -71.84
C LYS A 474 -28.02 -30.33 -72.70
N GLU A 475 -27.56 -29.23 -72.12
CA GLU A 475 -27.29 -27.98 -72.85
C GLU A 475 -25.90 -27.94 -73.51
N ALA A 476 -24.96 -28.81 -73.10
CA ALA A 476 -23.61 -28.89 -73.67
C ALA A 476 -23.52 -29.46 -75.10
N LEU A 477 -24.65 -29.87 -75.72
CA LEU A 477 -24.67 -30.37 -77.11
C LEU A 477 -25.26 -29.38 -78.13
N VAL A 478 -25.68 -28.18 -77.71
CA VAL A 478 -26.22 -27.15 -78.63
C VAL A 478 -25.78 -25.76 -78.17
N SER A 479 -24.63 -25.28 -78.64
CA SER A 479 -24.37 -23.86 -78.98
C SER A 479 -22.87 -23.57 -79.20
N SER A 480 -22.39 -23.78 -80.43
CA SER A 480 -21.09 -23.28 -80.89
C SER A 480 -21.23 -22.00 -81.73
N GLY A 481 -22.11 -21.06 -81.32
CA GLY A 481 -22.39 -19.90 -82.16
C GLY A 481 -23.09 -18.73 -81.49
N ASP A 482 -22.55 -18.18 -80.39
CA ASP A 482 -23.00 -16.85 -79.95
C ASP A 482 -22.00 -16.04 -79.07
N GLU A 483 -20.69 -16.29 -79.20
CA GLU A 483 -19.67 -15.55 -78.43
C GLU A 483 -19.51 -14.08 -78.87
N LYS A 484 -19.97 -13.72 -80.07
CA LYS A 484 -19.89 -12.34 -80.58
C LYS A 484 -20.98 -11.43 -80.02
N ALA A 485 -22.21 -11.94 -79.82
CA ALA A 485 -23.30 -11.15 -79.27
C ALA A 485 -23.08 -10.82 -77.79
N HIS A 486 -22.49 -11.75 -77.04
CA HIS A 486 -22.19 -11.57 -75.62
C HIS A 486 -21.08 -10.52 -75.36
N ASN A 487 -20.03 -10.52 -76.17
CA ASN A 487 -18.95 -9.54 -76.07
C ASN A 487 -19.40 -8.11 -76.44
N GLN A 488 -20.32 -7.99 -77.40
CA GLN A 488 -20.89 -6.69 -77.78
C GLN A 488 -21.75 -6.10 -76.65
N ALA A 489 -22.56 -6.92 -75.96
CA ALA A 489 -23.38 -6.49 -74.83
C ALA A 489 -22.55 -6.04 -73.62
N LEU A 490 -21.40 -6.68 -73.37
CA LEU A 490 -20.46 -6.27 -72.31
C LEU A 490 -19.76 -4.95 -72.66
N ALA A 491 -19.38 -4.74 -73.92
CA ALA A 491 -18.78 -3.49 -74.37
C ALA A 491 -19.73 -2.28 -74.21
N ASP A 492 -21.02 -2.45 -74.54
CA ASP A 492 -22.03 -1.40 -74.37
C ASP A 492 -22.34 -1.10 -72.89
N PHE A 493 -22.26 -2.12 -72.03
CA PHE A 493 -22.41 -1.96 -70.57
C PHE A 493 -21.28 -1.13 -69.95
N PHE A 494 -20.01 -1.39 -70.31
CA PHE A 494 -18.88 -0.60 -69.79
C PHE A 494 -18.84 0.82 -70.39
N ALA A 495 -19.30 1.02 -71.63
CA ALA A 495 -19.41 2.34 -72.23
C ALA A 495 -20.44 3.24 -71.50
N GLY A 496 -21.49 2.66 -70.92
CA GLY A 496 -22.47 3.38 -70.09
C GLY A 496 -21.93 3.83 -68.73
N LEU A 497 -20.92 3.13 -68.19
CA LEU A 497 -20.37 3.41 -66.86
C LEU A 497 -19.39 4.60 -66.84
N VAL A 498 -18.77 4.94 -67.98
CA VAL A 498 -17.75 5.99 -68.10
C VAL A 498 -18.37 7.38 -68.36
N ARG A 499 -19.67 7.46 -68.72
CA ARG A 499 -20.36 8.74 -68.92
C ARG A 499 -21.28 9.08 -67.75
N LYS A 500 -20.69 9.64 -66.69
CA LYS A 500 -21.42 10.47 -65.71
C LYS A 500 -21.00 11.93 -65.84
N PRO A 501 -21.93 12.88 -66.07
CA PRO A 501 -21.59 14.28 -66.28
C PRO A 501 -21.19 14.99 -64.98
N GLN A 502 -20.10 15.77 -65.04
CA GLN A 502 -19.80 16.83 -64.09
C GLN A 502 -20.78 17.99 -64.30
N SER A 503 -21.48 18.44 -63.25
CA SER A 503 -21.94 19.84 -63.15
C SER A 503 -22.41 20.19 -61.73
N ARG A 504 -21.78 21.24 -61.21
CA ARG A 504 -22.09 22.08 -60.05
C ARG A 504 -23.57 22.42 -59.83
N GLY A 505 -23.89 22.75 -58.57
CA GLY A 505 -24.90 23.77 -58.24
C GLY A 505 -25.50 23.66 -56.83
N SER A 506 -24.99 24.46 -55.88
CA SER A 506 -25.77 25.02 -54.76
C SER A 506 -26.88 25.95 -55.33
N PRO A 507 -28.00 26.31 -54.63
CA PRO A 507 -27.99 26.91 -53.29
C PRO A 507 -29.23 26.67 -52.38
N SER A 508 -29.11 27.15 -51.14
CA SER A 508 -30.11 27.69 -50.18
C SER A 508 -31.61 27.39 -50.35
N THR A 509 -32.23 26.89 -49.28
CA THR A 509 -33.18 27.65 -48.43
C THR A 509 -33.15 27.08 -47.01
#